data_AF-A0A960TYD3-F1
#
_entry.id   AF-A0A960TYD3-F1
#
_cell.length_a   1.000
_cell.length_b   1.000
_cell.length_c   1.000
_cell.angle_alpha   90.00
_cell.angle_beta   90.00
_cell.angle_gamma   90.00
#
_symmetry.space_group_name_H-M   'P 1'
#
loop_
_entity.id
_entity.type
_entity.pdbx_description
1 polymer ?
#
loop_
_entity_poly.entity_id
_entity_poly.type
_entity_poly.pdbx_seq_one_letter_code
_entity_poly.pdbx_strand_id
1 'polypeptide(L)'
;MSAQRMWRWFGALLGGVLAGSVALTVVNAPQPALAESGAPTADPAVIARGQYLAEHVMVCMDCHSRRDFSKFAGPRISGSEGGGGEIFDEKMGIPGKVVSRNITPHGIGDWTDEEI
;
A
#
# COMPACT_ATOMS: atom_id res chain seq x y z
N MET A 1 0.86 -19.59 -51.06
CA MET A 1 1.15 -19.76 -49.61
C MET A 1 0.68 -21.15 -49.18
N SER A 2 1.50 -21.95 -48.48
CA SER A 2 1.10 -23.31 -48.09
C SER A 2 0.03 -23.26 -46.99
N ALA A 3 -0.95 -24.17 -47.05
CA ALA A 3 -2.04 -24.28 -46.08
C ALA A 3 -1.54 -24.35 -44.62
N GLN A 4 -0.39 -24.99 -44.41
CA GLN A 4 0.29 -25.08 -43.10
C GLN A 4 0.74 -23.72 -42.55
N ARG A 5 1.15 -22.79 -43.42
CA ARG A 5 1.52 -21.43 -43.00
C ARG A 5 0.29 -20.62 -42.61
N MET A 6 -0.82 -20.83 -43.32
CA MET A 6 -2.11 -20.19 -43.04
C MET A 6 -2.69 -20.64 -41.69
N TRP A 7 -2.65 -21.93 -41.38
CA TRP A 7 -3.12 -22.48 -40.10
C TRP A 7 -2.31 -21.98 -38.89
N ARG A 8 -0.99 -21.80 -39.06
CA ARG A 8 -0.11 -21.24 -38.00
C ARG A 8 -0.47 -19.80 -37.65
N TRP A 9 -0.72 -18.96 -38.66
CA TRP A 9 -1.14 -17.57 -38.44
C TRP A 9 -2.55 -17.48 -37.87
N PHE A 10 -3.47 -18.33 -38.33
CA PHE A 10 -4.81 -18.43 -37.77
C PHE A 10 -4.78 -18.83 -36.29
N GLY A 11 -3.99 -19.85 -35.93
CA GLY A 11 -3.82 -20.26 -34.53
C GLY A 11 -3.17 -19.20 -33.65
N ALA A 12 -2.17 -18.47 -34.16
CA ALA A 12 -1.53 -17.38 -33.43
C ALA A 12 -2.48 -16.20 -33.18
N LEU A 13 -3.29 -15.82 -34.18
CA LEU A 13 -4.31 -14.77 -34.03
C LEU A 13 -5.39 -15.21 -33.04
N LEU A 14 -5.89 -16.44 -33.15
CA LEU A 14 -6.90 -16.95 -32.23
C LEU A 14 -6.39 -17.00 -30.79
N GLY A 15 -5.14 -17.47 -30.57
CA GLY A 15 -4.50 -17.47 -29.26
C GLY A 15 -4.29 -16.06 -28.70
N GLY A 16 -3.89 -15.10 -29.54
CA GLY A 16 -3.75 -13.70 -29.15
C GLY A 16 -5.08 -13.06 -28.76
N VAL A 17 -6.16 -13.32 -29.52
CA VAL A 17 -7.50 -12.82 -29.20
C VAL A 17 -8.01 -13.43 -27.90
N LEU A 18 -7.83 -14.73 -27.68
CA LEU A 18 -8.22 -15.40 -26.44
C LEU A 18 -7.45 -14.84 -25.23
N ALA A 19 -6.12 -14.73 -25.33
CA ALA A 19 -5.31 -14.16 -24.26
C ALA A 19 -5.67 -12.70 -23.97
N GLY A 20 -5.90 -11.89 -25.01
CA GLY A 20 -6.36 -10.51 -24.87
C GLY A 20 -7.73 -10.39 -24.22
N SER A 21 -8.65 -11.29 -24.56
CA SER A 21 -10.01 -11.35 -23.99
C SER A 21 -9.95 -11.72 -22.51
N VAL A 22 -9.17 -12.74 -22.15
CA VAL A 22 -8.96 -13.13 -20.75
C VAL A 22 -8.34 -11.99 -19.95
N ALA A 23 -7.27 -11.36 -20.46
CA ALA A 23 -6.65 -10.22 -19.82
C ALA A 23 -7.65 -9.08 -19.61
N LEU A 24 -8.45 -8.76 -20.63
CA LEU A 24 -9.47 -7.72 -20.54
C LEU A 24 -10.54 -8.04 -19.49
N THR A 25 -10.98 -9.31 -19.39
CA THR A 25 -11.95 -9.72 -18.38
C THR A 25 -11.38 -9.69 -16.95
N VAL A 26 -10.12 -10.05 -16.76
CA VAL A 26 -9.48 -10.04 -15.43
C VAL A 26 -9.23 -8.61 -14.97
N VAL A 27 -8.78 -7.72 -15.86
CA VAL A 27 -8.52 -6.31 -15.53
C VAL A 27 -9.81 -5.54 -15.26
N ASN A 28 -10.89 -5.88 -15.95
CA ASN A 28 -12.19 -5.23 -15.76
C ASN A 28 -13.14 -6.02 -14.85
N ALA A 29 -12.66 -7.08 -14.18
CA ALA A 29 -13.46 -7.80 -13.23
C ALA A 29 -13.84 -6.84 -12.08
N PRO A 30 -15.11 -6.84 -11.64
CA PRO A 30 -15.49 -6.07 -10.48
C PRO A 30 -14.65 -6.54 -9.29
N GLN A 31 -13.98 -5.60 -8.64
CA GLN A 31 -13.27 -5.91 -7.40
C GLN A 31 -14.32 -6.35 -6.37
N PRO A 32 -14.04 -7.40 -5.58
CA PRO A 32 -14.92 -7.73 -4.48
C PRO A 32 -15.08 -6.48 -3.62
N ALA A 33 -16.32 -6.18 -3.22
CA ALA A 33 -16.55 -5.12 -2.26
C ALA A 33 -15.69 -5.43 -1.03
N LEU A 34 -14.94 -4.43 -0.56
CA LEU A 34 -14.32 -4.53 0.74
C LEU A 34 -15.46 -4.82 1.72
N ALA A 35 -15.29 -5.87 2.53
CA ALA A 35 -16.24 -6.11 3.61
C ALA A 35 -16.27 -4.83 4.44
N GLU A 36 -17.46 -4.31 4.73
CA GLU A 36 -17.57 -3.17 5.64
C GLU A 36 -16.91 -3.58 6.95
N SER A 37 -15.87 -2.85 7.28
CA SER A 37 -15.28 -2.84 8.60
C SER A 37 -16.39 -2.51 9.58
N GLY A 38 -16.46 -3.32 10.64
CA GLY A 38 -17.32 -2.97 11.76
C GLY A 38 -16.83 -1.67 12.41
N ALA A 39 -17.62 -1.14 13.33
CA ALA A 39 -17.15 -0.04 14.18
C ALA A 39 -15.81 -0.42 14.86
N PRO A 40 -14.93 0.56 15.13
CA PRO A 40 -13.67 0.32 15.83
C PRO A 40 -13.89 -0.53 17.08
N THR A 41 -13.17 -1.64 17.17
CA THR A 41 -13.31 -2.57 18.29
C THR A 41 -12.38 -2.18 19.43
N ALA A 42 -12.90 -2.27 20.66
CA ALA A 42 -12.10 -2.14 21.88
C ALA A 42 -11.48 -3.46 22.34
N ASP A 43 -11.60 -4.54 21.54
CA ASP A 43 -11.02 -5.84 21.85
C ASP A 43 -9.48 -5.73 21.93
N PRO A 44 -8.88 -6.00 23.11
CA PRO A 44 -7.44 -5.92 23.31
C PRO A 44 -6.63 -6.80 22.35
N ALA A 45 -7.17 -7.96 21.93
CA ALA A 45 -6.47 -8.85 21.01
C ALA A 45 -6.38 -8.25 19.60
N VAL A 46 -7.44 -7.56 19.17
CA VAL A 46 -7.46 -6.87 17.87
C VAL A 46 -6.54 -5.65 17.92
N ILE A 47 -6.57 -4.87 19.00
CA ILE A 47 -5.67 -3.72 19.19
C ILE A 47 -4.20 -4.18 19.19
N ALA A 48 -3.86 -5.24 19.93
CA ALA A 48 -2.50 -5.78 19.97
C ALA A 48 -2.05 -6.27 18.58
N ARG A 49 -2.93 -6.91 17.82
CA ARG A 49 -2.66 -7.29 16.43
C ARG A 49 -2.43 -6.07 15.55
N GLY A 50 -3.27 -5.05 15.65
CA GLY A 50 -3.13 -3.80 14.90
C GLY A 50 -1.80 -3.11 15.19
N GLN A 51 -1.41 -3.03 16.46
CA GLN A 51 -0.11 -2.50 16.87
C GLN A 51 1.05 -3.29 16.23
N TYR A 52 1.00 -4.62 16.29
CA TYR A 52 2.04 -5.46 15.67
C TYR A 52 2.16 -5.19 14.16
N LEU A 53 1.03 -5.11 13.45
CA LEU A 53 1.01 -4.83 12.02
C LEU A 53 1.59 -3.45 11.71
N ALA A 54 1.13 -2.40 12.41
CA ALA A 54 1.57 -1.03 12.18
C ALA A 54 3.06 -0.82 12.49
N GLU A 55 3.58 -1.49 13.52
CA GLU A 55 4.97 -1.32 13.95
C GLU A 55 5.96 -2.21 13.20
N HIS A 56 5.59 -3.43 12.84
CA HIS A 56 6.55 -4.45 12.40
C HIS A 56 6.32 -4.95 10.97
N VAL A 57 5.06 -5.02 10.51
CA VAL A 57 4.73 -5.63 9.21
C VAL A 57 4.60 -4.56 8.13
N MET A 58 3.81 -3.52 8.40
CA MET A 58 3.54 -2.41 7.49
C MET A 58 4.47 -1.23 7.71
N VAL A 59 5.21 -1.22 8.83
CA VAL A 59 6.23 -0.23 9.20
C VAL A 59 5.75 1.23 9.11
N CYS A 60 4.50 1.49 9.47
CA CYS A 60 3.88 2.83 9.40
C CYS A 60 4.72 3.86 10.17
N MET A 61 5.23 3.46 11.33
CA MET A 61 6.00 4.33 12.22
C MET A 61 7.37 4.72 11.64
N ASP A 62 7.86 4.05 10.60
CA ASP A 62 9.15 4.39 10.02
C ASP A 62 9.13 5.68 9.21
N CYS A 63 7.98 5.96 8.58
CA CYS A 63 7.73 7.19 7.83
C CYS A 63 6.96 8.22 8.65
N HIS A 64 6.06 7.78 9.54
CA HIS A 64 5.14 8.67 10.26
C HIS A 64 5.61 9.07 11.67
N SER A 65 6.90 8.95 11.95
CA SER A 65 7.50 9.39 13.22
C SER A 65 8.74 10.24 12.98
N ARG A 66 9.12 11.06 13.95
CA ARG A 66 10.39 11.82 13.91
C ARG A 66 11.57 10.93 14.24
N ARG A 67 12.74 11.24 13.68
CA ARG A 67 13.97 10.45 13.87
C ARG A 67 15.10 11.33 14.39
N ASP A 68 15.96 10.73 15.20
CA ASP A 68 17.16 11.39 15.71
C ASP A 68 18.37 10.98 14.88
N PHE A 69 18.60 11.67 13.77
CA PHE A 69 19.75 11.42 12.88
C PHE A 69 21.11 11.80 13.50
N SER A 70 21.14 12.37 14.71
CA SER A 70 22.41 12.52 15.45
C SER A 70 22.92 11.19 16.01
N LYS A 71 22.04 10.18 16.10
CA LYS A 71 22.36 8.83 16.56
C LYS A 71 22.48 7.86 15.40
N PHE A 72 23.29 6.82 15.61
CA PHE A 72 23.46 5.74 14.65
C PHE A 72 22.10 5.13 14.26
N ALA A 73 21.90 4.90 12.96
CA ALA A 73 20.67 4.39 12.35
C ALA A 73 19.41 5.28 12.49
N GLY A 74 19.53 6.51 13.00
CA GLY A 74 18.39 7.44 13.08
C GLY A 74 17.18 6.85 13.83
N PRO A 75 17.32 6.45 15.10
CA PRO A 75 16.23 5.84 15.85
C PRO A 75 15.05 6.80 15.96
N ARG A 76 13.84 6.24 16.07
CA ARG A 76 12.64 7.04 16.30
C ARG A 76 12.74 7.78 17.63
N ILE A 77 12.28 9.02 17.64
CA ILE A 77 12.15 9.81 18.87
C ILE A 77 10.92 9.30 19.61
N SER A 78 11.10 8.81 20.84
CA SER A 78 10.00 8.32 21.66
C SER A 78 8.94 9.40 21.88
N GLY A 79 7.67 9.03 21.72
CA GLY A 79 6.52 9.93 21.81
C GLY A 79 6.20 10.68 20.52
N SER A 80 6.93 10.42 19.42
CA SER A 80 6.63 10.98 18.09
C SER A 80 5.90 10.02 17.16
N GLU A 81 5.57 8.81 17.64
CA GLU A 81 4.96 7.74 16.87
C GLU A 81 3.63 8.20 16.24
N GLY A 82 3.55 8.10 14.92
CA GLY A 82 2.37 8.48 14.14
C GLY A 82 2.14 9.99 14.03
N GLY A 83 2.88 10.84 14.74
CA GLY A 83 2.69 12.30 14.78
C GLY A 83 3.06 13.04 13.49
N GLY A 84 3.53 12.30 12.48
CA GLY A 84 4.12 12.85 11.27
C GLY A 84 5.63 12.71 11.28
N GLY A 85 6.19 12.63 10.08
CA GLY A 85 7.59 12.31 9.87
C GLY A 85 8.48 13.53 9.61
N GLU A 86 9.69 13.20 9.19
CA GLU A 86 10.63 14.12 8.59
C GLU A 86 10.14 14.60 7.22
N ILE A 87 10.79 15.63 6.68
CA ILE A 87 10.70 15.94 5.26
C ILE A 87 11.67 15.01 4.55
N PHE A 88 11.15 14.11 3.72
CA PHE A 88 11.94 13.27 2.86
C PHE A 88 12.15 14.01 1.53
N ASP A 89 13.35 14.53 1.33
CA ASP A 89 13.71 15.29 0.14
C ASP A 89 14.98 14.74 -0.53
N GLU A 90 15.45 15.48 -1.54
CA GLU A 90 16.64 15.13 -2.32
C GLU A 90 17.90 14.96 -1.46
N LYS A 91 17.98 15.56 -0.27
CA LYS A 91 19.11 15.37 0.66
C LYS A 91 19.17 13.95 1.22
N MET A 92 18.03 13.25 1.24
CA MET A 92 17.92 11.84 1.63
C MET A 92 17.89 10.91 0.41
N GLY A 93 18.10 11.43 -0.81
CA GLY A 93 18.07 10.65 -2.05
C GLY A 93 16.66 10.35 -2.56
N ILE A 94 15.62 11.01 -2.04
CA ILE A 94 14.26 10.87 -2.54
C ILE A 94 13.99 11.99 -3.56
N PRO A 95 13.53 11.68 -4.79
CA PRO A 95 13.19 12.72 -5.76
C PRO A 95 11.98 13.53 -5.28
N GLY A 96 12.12 14.86 -5.30
CA GLY A 96 11.08 15.78 -4.85
C GLY A 96 11.05 16.00 -3.34
N LYS A 97 9.87 16.32 -2.80
CA LYS A 97 9.66 16.61 -1.39
C LYS A 97 8.42 15.90 -0.89
N VAL A 98 8.61 14.90 -0.04
CA VAL A 98 7.54 14.13 0.59
C VAL A 98 7.49 14.47 2.07
N VAL A 99 6.30 14.77 2.58
CA VAL A 99 6.08 15.07 4.00
C VAL A 99 5.07 14.07 4.54
N SER A 100 5.50 13.20 5.43
CA SER A 100 4.61 12.21 6.06
C SER A 100 3.59 12.91 6.95
N ARG A 101 2.31 12.63 6.72
CA ARG A 101 1.20 13.23 7.46
C ARG A 101 1.11 12.70 8.88
N ASN A 102 0.43 13.42 9.76
CA ASN A 102 0.05 12.92 11.07
C ASN A 102 -1.04 11.85 10.90
N ILE A 103 -0.84 10.66 11.49
CA ILE A 103 -1.77 9.52 11.50
C ILE A 103 -2.21 9.16 12.93
N THR A 104 -1.95 10.02 13.91
CA THR A 104 -2.61 9.95 15.22
C THR A 104 -4.10 10.27 15.07
N PRO A 105 -4.92 10.15 16.14
CA PRO A 105 -6.32 10.58 16.09
C PRO A 105 -6.52 12.03 15.63
N HIS A 106 -5.51 12.91 15.72
CA HIS A 106 -5.60 14.27 15.19
C HIS A 106 -5.54 14.36 13.65
N GLY A 107 -5.06 13.31 12.97
CA GLY A 107 -4.91 13.31 11.51
C GLY A 107 -5.92 12.40 10.79
N ILE A 108 -6.17 11.21 11.36
CA ILE A 108 -7.06 10.20 10.77
C ILE A 108 -8.17 9.74 11.73
N GLY A 109 -8.40 10.46 12.84
CA GLY A 109 -9.39 10.03 13.84
C GLY A 109 -10.83 9.99 13.35
N ASP A 110 -11.12 10.72 12.27
CA ASP A 110 -12.44 10.73 11.62
C ASP A 110 -12.52 9.75 10.43
N TRP A 111 -11.44 9.00 10.14
CA TRP A 111 -11.41 8.04 9.04
C TRP A 111 -12.10 6.73 9.45
N THR A 112 -12.77 6.08 8.51
CA THR A 112 -13.27 4.71 8.71
C THR A 112 -12.14 3.70 8.54
N ASP A 113 -12.28 2.46 9.04
CA ASP A 113 -11.22 1.47 8.85
C ASP A 113 -11.05 1.09 7.36
N GLU A 114 -12.05 1.31 6.48
CA GLU A 114 -11.87 1.17 5.02
C GLU A 114 -11.04 2.30 4.38
N GLU A 115 -10.98 3.46 5.02
CA GLU A 115 -10.21 4.60 4.54
C GLU A 115 -8.72 4.50 4.93
N ILE A 116 -8.38 3.64 5.90
CA ILE A 116 -7.01 3.40 6.42
C ILE A 116 -6.29 2.31 5.61
#